data_AF-A0A524B9H1-F1
#
_entry.id   AF-A0A524B9H1-F1
#
_cell.length_a   1.000
_cell.length_b   1.000
_cell.length_c   1.000
_cell.angle_alpha   90.00
_cell.angle_beta   90.00
_cell.angle_gamma   90.00
#
_symmetry.space_group_name_H-M   'P 1'
#
loop_
_entity.id
_entity.type
_entity.pdbx_description
1 polymer ?
#
loop_
_entity_poly.entity_id
_entity_poly.type
_entity_poly.pdbx_seq_one_letter_code
_entity_poly.pdbx_strand_id
1 'polypeptide(L)'
;MAGAGGLQRQHVAQAETRLTPLRRIIEASVTAFRPHARKHPDHSAADFALIINEYALIVSLITLNDLTSTLVGDPLIDSVEAQIVRRDADSWLIDGLTPVGDVETELELPPFPDDSQYETIAGFMMYMLRKLPRRTDSVIHGGYKFEVIDVDRNRIDQLLVTRLPENA
;
A
#
# COMPACT_ATOMS: atom_id res chain seq x y z
N MET A 1 -18.03 -26.53 -36.81
CA MET A 1 -18.21 -25.25 -36.09
C MET A 1 -17.95 -25.49 -34.61
N ALA A 2 -16.70 -25.44 -34.20
CA ALA A 2 -16.25 -25.45 -32.81
C ALA A 2 -15.19 -24.36 -32.74
N GLY A 3 -15.32 -23.33 -31.91
CA GLY A 3 -14.34 -22.24 -31.97
C GLY A 3 -14.33 -21.27 -30.81
N ALA A 4 -15.47 -20.72 -30.39
CA ALA A 4 -15.46 -19.69 -29.35
C ALA A 4 -15.51 -20.26 -27.92
N GLY A 5 -16.33 -21.30 -27.68
CA GLY A 5 -16.49 -21.90 -26.34
C GLY A 5 -15.30 -22.75 -25.88
N GLY A 6 -14.46 -23.22 -26.82
CA GLY A 6 -13.27 -24.03 -26.51
C GLY A 6 -12.13 -23.18 -25.96
N LEU A 7 -11.80 -22.06 -26.62
CA LEU A 7 -10.73 -21.16 -26.17
C LEU A 7 -11.05 -20.51 -24.82
N GLN A 8 -12.29 -20.10 -24.59
CA GLN A 8 -12.70 -19.50 -23.31
C GLN A 8 -12.52 -20.48 -22.15
N ARG A 9 -12.88 -21.75 -22.33
CA ARG A 9 -12.68 -22.80 -21.31
C ARG A 9 -11.21 -23.11 -21.07
N GLN A 10 -10.39 -23.09 -22.13
CA GLN A 10 -8.97 -23.37 -22.04
C GLN A 10 -8.21 -22.27 -21.29
N HIS A 11 -8.59 -21.00 -21.49
CA HIS A 11 -8.00 -19.86 -20.79
C HIS A 11 -8.44 -19.79 -19.32
N VAL A 12 -9.71 -20.08 -19.02
CA VAL A 12 -10.21 -20.18 -17.63
C VAL A 12 -9.51 -21.32 -16.89
N ALA A 13 -9.40 -22.50 -17.49
CA ALA A 13 -8.69 -23.64 -16.88
C ALA A 13 -7.21 -23.33 -16.62
N GLN A 14 -6.56 -22.55 -17.51
CA GLN A 14 -5.17 -22.15 -17.34
C GLN A 14 -4.99 -21.10 -16.22
N ALA A 15 -5.93 -20.16 -16.08
CA ALA A 15 -5.97 -19.23 -14.95
C ALA A 15 -6.27 -19.96 -13.63
N GLU A 16 -7.24 -20.86 -13.59
CA GLU A 16 -7.57 -21.70 -12.43
C GLU A 16 -6.37 -22.54 -11.97
N THR A 17 -5.66 -23.17 -12.90
CA THR A 17 -4.45 -23.95 -12.60
C THR A 17 -3.37 -23.07 -11.96
N ARG A 18 -3.19 -21.83 -12.45
CA ARG A 18 -2.18 -20.88 -11.93
C ARG A 18 -2.56 -20.29 -10.57
N LEU A 19 -3.85 -20.16 -10.28
CA LEU A 19 -4.38 -19.57 -9.04
C LEU A 19 -4.67 -20.60 -7.94
N THR A 20 -4.52 -21.90 -8.24
CA THR A 20 -4.72 -23.01 -7.29
C THR A 20 -3.91 -22.89 -5.98
N PRO A 21 -2.67 -22.36 -5.96
CA PRO A 21 -1.92 -22.17 -4.71
C PRO A 21 -2.58 -21.18 -3.73
N LEU A 22 -3.26 -20.15 -4.23
CA LEU A 22 -3.90 -19.09 -3.44
C LEU A 22 -5.23 -19.54 -2.81
N ARG A 23 -5.85 -20.58 -3.37
CA ARG A 23 -7.08 -21.22 -2.86
C ARG A 23 -6.94 -21.79 -1.44
N ARG A 24 -5.70 -21.97 -0.97
CA ARG A 24 -5.40 -22.52 0.36
C ARG A 24 -5.27 -21.44 1.45
N ILE A 25 -5.18 -20.17 1.05
CA ILE A 25 -4.88 -19.05 1.95
C ILE A 25 -6.15 -18.28 2.32
N ILE A 26 -7.21 -18.39 1.51
CA ILE A 26 -8.50 -17.73 1.72
C ILE A 26 -9.58 -18.75 1.35
N GLU A 27 -10.61 -18.97 2.18
CA GLU A 27 -11.82 -19.74 1.81
C GLU A 27 -12.64 -18.94 0.77
N ALA A 28 -12.05 -18.71 -0.41
CA ALA A 28 -12.63 -17.88 -1.45
C ALA A 28 -12.40 -18.52 -2.83
N SER A 29 -13.41 -18.41 -3.69
CA SER A 29 -13.35 -18.86 -5.07
C SER A 29 -12.87 -17.73 -5.96
N VAL A 30 -11.95 -18.04 -6.89
CA VAL A 30 -11.44 -17.06 -7.86
C VAL A 30 -12.22 -17.18 -9.16
N THR A 31 -12.76 -16.06 -9.66
CA THR A 31 -13.49 -16.01 -10.93
C THR A 31 -12.77 -15.07 -11.89
N ALA A 32 -12.29 -15.59 -13.03
CA ALA A 32 -11.59 -14.81 -14.05
C ALA A 32 -12.56 -14.19 -15.06
N PHE A 33 -12.35 -12.92 -15.39
CA PHE A 33 -13.17 -12.17 -16.34
C PHE A 33 -12.30 -11.55 -17.43
N ARG A 34 -12.81 -11.64 -18.67
CA ARG A 34 -12.23 -10.95 -19.82
C ARG A 34 -13.23 -9.92 -20.33
N PRO A 35 -12.93 -8.61 -20.22
CA PRO A 35 -13.84 -7.60 -20.73
C PRO A 35 -13.94 -7.73 -22.26
N HIS A 36 -15.17 -7.78 -22.77
CA HIS A 36 -15.41 -7.70 -24.21
C HIS A 36 -15.12 -6.26 -24.67
N ALA A 37 -13.90 -6.01 -25.14
CA ALA A 37 -13.55 -4.72 -25.72
C ALA A 37 -14.39 -4.45 -26.98
N ARG A 38 -15.26 -3.45 -26.95
CA ARG A 38 -15.93 -2.91 -28.15
C ARG A 38 -14.91 -2.07 -28.94
N LYS A 39 -14.59 -2.52 -30.16
CA LYS A 39 -14.24 -1.77 -31.40
C LYS A 39 -13.44 -0.44 -31.34
N HIS A 40 -12.66 -0.15 -30.31
CA HIS A 40 -11.66 0.93 -30.34
C HIS A 40 -10.26 0.37 -30.07
N PRO A 41 -9.32 0.45 -31.05
CA PRO A 41 -7.99 -0.11 -30.92
C PRO A 41 -7.07 0.91 -30.23
N ASP A 42 -7.20 1.07 -28.92
CA ASP A 42 -6.12 1.69 -28.14
C ASP A 42 -6.12 1.38 -26.63
N HIS A 43 -6.89 0.37 -26.19
CA HIS A 43 -6.88 -0.04 -24.79
C HIS A 43 -6.65 -1.55 -24.74
N SER A 44 -5.48 -1.94 -24.24
CA SER A 44 -5.13 -3.34 -23.97
C SER A 44 -6.21 -3.98 -23.10
N ALA A 45 -6.87 -5.01 -23.60
CA ALA A 45 -7.83 -5.78 -22.80
C ALA A 45 -7.06 -6.48 -21.67
N ALA A 46 -7.03 -5.87 -20.49
CA ALA A 46 -6.43 -6.44 -19.30
C ALA A 46 -7.34 -7.57 -18.79
N ASP A 47 -6.79 -8.78 -18.69
CA ASP A 47 -7.46 -9.89 -18.01
C ASP A 47 -7.41 -9.59 -16.49
N PHE A 48 -8.57 -9.69 -15.82
CA PHE A 48 -8.70 -9.48 -14.38
C PHE A 48 -9.45 -10.64 -13.71
N ALA A 49 -9.19 -10.88 -12.44
CA ALA A 49 -9.81 -11.93 -11.65
C ALA A 49 -10.38 -11.35 -10.35
N LEU A 50 -11.55 -11.82 -9.95
CA LEU A 50 -12.19 -11.45 -8.69
C LEU A 50 -12.07 -12.60 -7.69
N ILE A 51 -11.71 -12.27 -6.45
CA ILE A 51 -11.77 -13.19 -5.31
C ILE A 51 -13.11 -12.98 -4.62
N ILE A 52 -13.89 -14.05 -4.48
CA ILE A 52 -15.24 -14.02 -3.91
C ILE A 52 -15.31 -15.01 -2.75
N ASN A 53 -15.88 -14.60 -1.61
CA ASN A 53 -16.10 -15.50 -0.47
C ASN A 53 -17.35 -16.39 -0.66
N GLU A 54 -17.61 -17.28 0.30
CA GLU A 54 -18.73 -18.22 0.28
C GLU A 54 -20.13 -17.56 0.30
N TYR A 55 -20.20 -16.30 0.70
CA TYR A 55 -21.41 -15.48 0.71
C TYR A 55 -21.59 -14.64 -0.57
N ALA A 56 -20.81 -14.94 -1.62
CA ALA A 56 -20.80 -14.21 -2.88
C ALA A 56 -20.40 -12.73 -2.76
N LEU A 57 -19.67 -12.35 -1.70
CA LEU A 57 -19.12 -11.02 -1.54
C LEU A 57 -17.74 -10.91 -2.19
N ILE A 58 -17.49 -9.80 -2.88
CA ILE A 58 -16.19 -9.51 -3.48
C ILE A 58 -15.21 -9.16 -2.37
N VAL A 59 -14.15 -9.95 -2.26
CA VAL A 59 -13.05 -9.74 -1.31
C VAL A 59 -11.96 -8.88 -1.97
N SER A 60 -11.61 -9.14 -3.24
CA SER A 60 -10.51 -8.44 -3.93
C SER A 60 -10.56 -8.57 -5.46
N LEU A 61 -9.82 -7.70 -6.16
CA LEU A 61 -9.62 -7.65 -7.62
C LEU A 61 -8.11 -7.81 -7.93
N ILE A 62 -7.77 -8.69 -8.85
CA ILE A 62 -6.40 -9.01 -9.28
C ILE A 62 -6.28 -8.85 -10.79
N THR A 63 -5.15 -8.37 -11.29
CA THR A 63 -4.86 -8.19 -12.73
C THR A 63 -3.74 -9.11 -13.21
N LEU A 64 -3.62 -9.31 -14.53
CA LEU A 64 -2.52 -10.08 -15.13
C LEU A 64 -1.12 -9.53 -14.78
N ASN A 65 -1.00 -8.22 -14.56
CA ASN A 65 0.26 -7.57 -14.15
C ASN A 65 0.75 -8.08 -12.78
N ASP A 66 -0.20 -8.40 -11.89
CA ASP A 66 0.09 -8.92 -10.55
C ASP A 66 0.58 -10.37 -10.56
N LEU A 67 0.28 -11.13 -11.63
CA LEU A 67 0.69 -12.53 -11.80
C LEU A 67 2.04 -12.68 -12.51
N THR A 68 2.45 -11.69 -13.32
CA THR A 68 3.73 -11.73 -14.06
C THR A 68 4.95 -11.44 -13.18
N SER A 69 4.76 -10.80 -12.01
CA SER A 69 5.82 -10.57 -11.01
C SER A 69 6.31 -11.85 -10.34
N THR A 70 5.53 -12.94 -10.37
CA THR A 70 5.85 -14.19 -9.65
C THR A 70 6.79 -15.13 -10.42
N LEU A 71 6.90 -14.99 -11.75
CA LEU A 71 7.65 -15.93 -12.60
C LEU A 71 9.00 -15.41 -13.11
N VAL A 72 9.23 -14.10 -13.06
CA VAL A 72 10.52 -13.48 -13.41
C VAL A 72 11.17 -13.10 -12.09
N GLY A 73 11.98 -13.99 -11.53
CA GLY A 73 12.67 -13.72 -10.28
C GLY A 73 13.59 -12.50 -10.41
N ASP A 74 13.27 -11.41 -9.69
CA ASP A 74 14.16 -10.68 -8.76
C ASP A 74 13.45 -9.44 -8.19
N PRO A 75 13.90 -8.92 -7.02
CA PRO A 75 13.88 -9.56 -5.72
C PRO A 75 12.51 -9.33 -5.06
N LEU A 76 12.37 -9.78 -3.82
CA LEU A 76 11.30 -9.37 -2.90
C LEU A 76 11.27 -7.83 -2.78
N ILE A 77 10.63 -7.13 -3.72
CA ILE A 77 9.93 -5.92 -3.36
C ILE A 77 8.60 -6.46 -2.90
N ASP A 78 8.56 -6.79 -1.61
CA ASP A 78 7.32 -6.85 -0.88
C ASP A 78 6.43 -5.73 -1.42
N SER A 79 5.14 -6.00 -1.59
CA SER A 79 4.15 -4.93 -1.67
C SER A 79 4.11 -4.22 -0.31
N VAL A 80 5.25 -3.68 0.16
CA VAL A 80 5.34 -2.74 1.26
C VAL A 80 4.52 -1.58 0.76
N GLU A 81 3.34 -1.42 1.34
CA GLU A 81 2.61 -0.16 1.22
C GLU A 81 3.61 0.96 1.47
N ALA A 82 3.67 1.95 0.57
CA ALA A 82 4.66 3.00 0.67
C ALA A 82 4.57 3.66 2.05
N GLN A 83 5.66 3.58 2.83
CA GLN A 83 5.69 4.09 4.20
C GLN A 83 5.56 5.62 4.26
N ILE A 84 5.89 6.31 3.16
CA ILE A 84 5.65 7.74 2.99
C ILE A 84 4.82 7.96 1.73
N VAL A 85 3.64 8.57 1.90
CA VAL A 85 2.71 8.90 0.82
C VAL A 85 2.46 10.39 0.82
N ARG A 86 2.87 11.07 -0.25
CA ARG A 86 2.54 12.48 -0.44
C ARG A 86 1.04 12.64 -0.69
N ARG A 87 0.36 13.41 0.15
CA ARG A 87 -1.08 13.67 0.08
C ARG A 87 -1.40 14.88 -0.82
N ASP A 88 -0.61 15.94 -0.71
CA ASP A 88 -0.70 17.14 -1.55
C ASP A 88 0.65 17.87 -1.62
N ALA A 89 0.66 19.15 -2.05
CA ALA A 89 1.88 19.92 -2.22
C ALA A 89 2.70 20.05 -0.94
N ASP A 90 2.05 20.10 0.22
CA ASP A 90 2.63 20.49 1.50
C ASP A 90 2.35 19.47 2.61
N SER A 91 1.77 18.31 2.29
CA SER A 91 1.46 17.28 3.27
C SER A 91 1.75 15.84 2.83
N TRP A 92 2.11 15.03 3.81
CA TRP A 92 2.47 13.61 3.69
C TRP A 92 1.76 12.79 4.77
N LEU A 93 1.35 11.58 4.40
CA LEU A 93 0.97 10.53 5.33
C LEU A 93 2.19 9.62 5.51
N ILE A 94 2.61 9.42 6.76
CA ILE A 94 3.81 8.66 7.08
C ILE A 94 3.44 7.55 8.08
N ASP A 95 3.85 6.32 7.78
CA ASP A 95 3.75 5.16 8.66
C ASP A 95 4.65 5.34 9.89
N GLY A 96 4.18 5.00 11.08
CA GLY A 96 4.92 5.17 12.32
C GLY A 96 6.24 4.37 12.40
N LEU A 97 6.35 3.28 11.64
CA LEU A 97 7.56 2.45 11.52
C LEU A 97 8.56 3.00 10.51
N THR A 98 8.26 4.09 9.81
CA THR A 98 9.19 4.73 8.86
C THR A 98 10.48 5.14 9.59
N PRO A 99 11.66 4.70 9.13
CA PRO A 99 12.95 5.13 9.66
C PRO A 99 13.09 6.65 9.61
N VAL A 100 13.67 7.26 10.64
CA VAL A 100 13.82 8.73 10.69
C VAL A 100 14.70 9.27 9.56
N GLY A 101 15.73 8.52 9.14
CA GLY A 101 16.59 8.92 8.01
C GLY A 101 15.87 8.97 6.65
N ASP A 102 14.84 8.14 6.48
CA ASP A 102 14.01 8.18 5.26
C ASP A 102 13.12 9.42 5.26
N VAL A 103 12.59 9.81 6.43
CA VAL A 103 11.83 11.05 6.62
C VAL A 103 12.73 12.28 6.40
N GLU A 104 13.97 12.25 6.89
CA GLU A 104 14.95 13.31 6.65
C GLU A 104 15.20 13.53 5.16
N THR A 105 15.40 12.43 4.44
CA THR A 105 15.67 12.44 3.00
C THR A 105 14.46 12.96 2.21
N GLU A 106 13.26 12.44 2.49
CA GLU A 106 12.04 12.80 1.76
C GLU A 106 11.61 14.26 1.99
N LEU A 107 11.79 14.77 3.23
CA LEU A 107 11.37 16.12 3.60
C LEU A 107 12.50 17.15 3.50
N GLU A 108 13.69 16.74 3.06
CA GLU A 108 14.93 17.53 3.00
C GLU A 108 15.24 18.22 4.34
N LEU A 109 15.07 17.47 5.44
CA LEU A 109 15.27 17.97 6.80
C LEU A 109 16.74 17.83 7.24
N PRO A 110 17.21 18.70 8.14
CA PRO A 110 18.42 18.40 8.91
C PRO A 110 18.17 17.17 9.81
N PRO A 111 19.25 16.56 10.34
CA PRO A 111 19.12 15.42 11.24
C PRO A 111 18.20 15.72 12.44
N PHE A 112 17.36 14.76 12.80
CA PHE A 112 16.51 14.87 13.98
C PHE A 112 17.36 14.92 15.28
N PRO A 113 16.87 15.57 16.35
CA PRO A 113 17.65 15.82 17.57
C PRO A 113 17.80 14.56 18.43
N ASP A 114 19.01 14.28 18.91
CA ASP A 114 19.29 13.07 19.72
C ASP A 114 18.92 11.76 19.00
N ASP A 115 19.16 11.68 17.69
CA ASP A 115 18.87 10.53 16.79
C ASP A 115 19.25 9.15 17.36
N SER A 116 20.26 9.04 18.21
CA SER A 116 20.61 7.80 18.92
C SER A 116 19.51 7.23 19.85
N GLN A 117 18.48 8.01 20.18
CA GLN A 117 17.42 7.62 21.11
C GLN A 117 16.22 6.93 20.44
N TYR A 118 16.13 6.96 19.12
CA TYR A 118 15.00 6.42 18.36
C TYR A 118 15.40 6.08 16.92
N GLU A 119 14.75 5.09 16.32
CA GLU A 119 15.05 4.67 14.95
C GLU A 119 13.94 5.06 13.96
N THR A 120 12.69 5.17 14.45
CA THR A 120 11.51 5.46 13.62
C THR A 120 10.84 6.77 13.99
N ILE A 121 10.00 7.28 13.09
CA ILE A 121 9.28 8.52 13.30
C ILE A 121 8.29 8.44 14.47
N ALA A 122 7.67 7.27 14.72
CA ALA A 122 6.88 7.06 15.94
C ALA A 122 7.76 7.14 17.20
N GLY A 123 8.98 6.59 17.15
CA GLY A 123 9.96 6.69 18.22
C GLY A 123 10.33 8.14 18.53
N PHE A 124 10.64 8.93 17.50
CA PHE A 124 10.86 10.37 17.61
C PHE A 124 9.67 11.08 18.27
N MET A 125 8.45 10.82 17.79
CA MET A 125 7.24 11.42 18.35
C MET A 125 7.05 11.07 19.82
N MET A 126 7.27 9.82 20.21
CA MET A 126 7.17 9.39 21.62
C MET A 126 8.27 10.03 22.49
N TYR A 127 9.50 10.12 21.98
CA TYR A 127 10.62 10.79 22.65
C TYR A 127 10.31 12.25 22.95
N MET A 128 9.77 12.97 21.97
CA MET A 128 9.42 14.39 22.10
C MET A 128 8.18 14.63 22.96
N LEU A 129 7.13 13.82 22.82
CA LEU A 129 5.87 14.00 23.54
C LEU A 129 5.98 13.69 25.03
N ARG A 130 6.90 12.78 25.44
CA ARG A 130 7.11 12.36 26.85
C ARG A 130 5.82 11.87 27.55
N LYS A 131 4.85 11.38 26.80
CA LYS A 131 3.56 10.87 27.27
C LYS A 131 3.04 9.78 26.34
N LEU A 132 2.00 9.07 26.75
CA LEU A 132 1.29 8.15 25.86
C LEU A 132 0.67 8.93 24.68
N PRO A 133 0.92 8.52 23.43
CA PRO A 133 0.46 9.25 22.26
C PRO A 133 -1.06 9.18 22.13
N ARG A 134 -1.66 10.30 21.72
CA ARG A 134 -3.08 10.40 21.40
C ARG A 134 -3.23 11.01 20.01
N ARG A 135 -4.34 10.69 19.34
CA ARG A 135 -4.72 11.38 18.10
C ARG A 135 -4.71 12.89 18.34
N THR A 136 -4.28 13.65 17.32
CA THR A 136 -4.05 15.11 17.34
C THR A 136 -2.89 15.61 18.19
N ASP A 137 -2.17 14.75 18.92
CA ASP A 137 -0.89 15.16 19.49
C ASP A 137 0.08 15.51 18.34
N SER A 138 0.87 16.57 18.53
CA SER A 138 1.76 17.04 17.48
C SER A 138 3.10 17.55 18.00
N VAL A 139 4.13 17.42 17.17
CA VAL A 139 5.48 17.98 17.38
C VAL A 139 5.83 18.83 16.17
N ILE A 140 6.49 19.96 16.40
CA ILE A 140 7.03 20.81 15.33
C ILE A 140 8.54 20.58 15.26
N HIS A 141 9.03 20.30 14.06
CA HIS A 141 10.46 20.14 13.80
C HIS A 141 10.78 20.53 12.35
N GLY A 142 11.87 21.27 12.16
CA GLY A 142 12.38 21.61 10.82
C GLY A 142 11.40 22.31 9.87
N GLY A 143 10.46 23.09 10.42
CA GLY A 143 9.42 23.75 9.61
C GLY A 143 8.23 22.85 9.22
N TYR A 144 8.12 21.66 9.81
CA TYR A 144 6.98 20.77 9.63
C TYR A 144 6.28 20.49 10.97
N LYS A 145 4.97 20.28 10.90
CA LYS A 145 4.16 19.75 11.99
C LYS A 145 3.92 18.27 11.74
N PHE A 146 4.36 17.42 12.68
CA PHE A 146 4.10 16.00 12.72
C PHE A 146 2.91 15.76 13.64
N GLU A 147 1.77 15.31 13.11
CA GLU A 147 0.52 15.14 13.85
C GLU A 147 0.08 13.67 13.86
N VAL A 148 -0.22 13.14 15.04
CA VAL A 148 -0.74 11.77 15.22
C VAL A 148 -2.15 11.67 14.67
N ILE A 149 -2.35 10.91 13.61
CA ILE A 149 -3.68 10.66 13.05
C ILE A 149 -4.24 9.30 13.43
N ASP A 150 -3.39 8.31 13.70
CA ASP A 150 -3.82 7.00 14.20
C ASP A 150 -2.85 6.38 15.22
N VAL A 151 -3.41 5.61 16.15
CA VAL A 151 -2.69 4.94 17.24
C VAL A 151 -3.23 3.53 17.40
N ASP A 152 -2.37 2.51 17.26
CA ASP A 152 -2.69 1.12 17.60
C ASP A 152 -1.97 0.72 18.89
N ARG A 153 -2.73 0.23 19.89
CA ARG A 153 -2.19 -0.33 21.16
C ARG A 153 -1.07 0.51 21.79
N ASN A 154 -1.23 1.83 21.81
CA ASN A 154 -0.29 2.85 22.32
C ASN A 154 0.94 3.14 21.44
N ARG A 155 1.02 2.56 20.25
CA ARG A 155 2.02 2.89 19.22
C ARG A 155 1.38 3.84 18.21
N ILE A 156 2.09 4.88 17.82
CA ILE A 156 1.66 5.72 16.69
C ILE A 156 1.77 4.87 15.43
N ASP A 157 0.65 4.67 14.76
CA ASP A 157 0.59 3.88 13.54
C ASP A 157 0.74 4.77 12.29
N GLN A 158 0.17 5.97 12.34
CA GLN A 158 0.21 6.89 11.21
C GLN A 158 0.29 8.36 11.65
N LEU A 159 1.09 9.12 10.91
CA LEU A 159 1.29 10.55 11.06
C LEU A 159 0.81 11.31 9.82
N LEU A 160 0.20 12.46 10.04
CA LEU A 160 0.09 13.51 9.03
C LEU A 160 1.21 14.51 9.27
N VAL A 161 2.09 14.66 8.29
CA VAL A 161 3.14 15.67 8.31
C VAL A 161 2.76 16.80 7.37
N THR A 162 2.86 18.04 7.84
CA THR A 162 2.47 19.22 7.07
C THR A 162 3.54 20.28 7.17
N ARG A 163 3.97 20.82 6.03
CA ARG A 163 4.88 21.98 5.97
C ARG A 163 4.16 23.19 6.57
N LEU A 164 4.81 23.84 7.52
CA LEU A 164 4.31 25.10 8.07
C LEU A 164 4.58 26.24 7.08
N PRO A 165 3.65 27.20 6.93
CA PRO A 165 3.92 28.40 6.15
C PRO A 165 5.09 29.16 6.78
N GLU A 166 5.95 29.79 5.97
CA GLU A 166 7.14 30.54 6.42
C GLU A 166 6.85 31.74 7.36
N ASN A 167 5.59 31.98 7.74
CA ASN A 167 5.15 33.09 8.59
C ASN A 167 4.31 32.61 9.80
N ALA A 168 4.89 31.81 10.69
CA ALA A 168 4.29 31.48 11.98
C ALA A 168 5.17 31.96 13.15
#